data_AF-A0A9P7N4V2-F1
#
_entry.id   AF-A0A9P7N4V2-F1
#
_cell.length_a   1.000
_cell.length_b   1.000
_cell.length_c   1.000
_cell.angle_alpha   90.00
_cell.angle_beta   90.00
_cell.angle_gamma   90.00
#
_symmetry.space_group_name_H-M   'P 1'
#
loop_
_entity.id
_entity.type
_entity.pdbx_description
1 polymer ?
#
loop_
_entity_poly.entity_id
_entity_poly.type
_entity_poly.pdbx_seq_one_letter_code
_entity_poly.pdbx_strand_id
1 'polypeptide(L)'
;MLDRPPSSTSSHTSSAAIEKGVPDRAALIRFLVHRQFNYLAQKEEADSESDNQNFIETELGGLSLENGCSHVGWNGRWNKKADTCYCWWVAGTLSMINSFHAVNIPPSRAYLLSITQHHIGGFSKYAGGHPDLYHSYLGLAALAVMGDEDLKDFDVGLCCSRDTLRKIELARGGLLRRYAETDGWAERGRKEFWEAIQAQR
;
A
#
# COMPACT_ATOMS: atom_id res chain seq x y z
N MET A 1 -19.23 2.30 -9.61
CA MET A 1 -18.80 1.79 -8.29
C MET A 1 -19.66 2.31 -7.12
N LEU A 2 -20.54 3.30 -7.32
CA LEU A 2 -21.37 3.89 -6.26
C LEU A 2 -22.78 3.29 -6.14
N ASP A 3 -23.20 2.44 -7.07
CA ASP A 3 -24.58 1.91 -7.12
C ASP A 3 -24.78 0.56 -6.42
N ARG A 4 -23.89 0.17 -5.49
CA ARG A 4 -24.07 -1.09 -4.75
C ARG A 4 -25.12 -0.89 -3.65
N PRO A 5 -26.28 -1.59 -3.69
CA PRO A 5 -27.29 -1.44 -2.65
C PRO A 5 -26.76 -1.94 -1.30
N PRO A 6 -27.00 -1.21 -0.19
CA PRO A 6 -26.51 -1.58 1.14
C PRO A 6 -27.04 -2.95 1.64
N SER A 7 -28.20 -3.39 1.13
CA SER A 7 -28.80 -4.69 1.42
C SER A 7 -28.11 -5.89 0.75
N SER A 8 -27.15 -5.65 -0.17
CA SER A 8 -26.41 -6.72 -0.87
C SER A 8 -25.18 -7.24 -0.12
N THR A 9 -25.00 -6.82 1.13
CA THR A 9 -23.91 -7.31 1.99
C THR A 9 -24.34 -8.64 2.58
N SER A 10 -23.97 -9.75 1.94
CA SER A 10 -24.04 -11.08 2.57
C SER A 10 -23.41 -11.01 3.96
N SER A 11 -24.00 -11.68 4.94
CA SER A 11 -23.35 -11.92 6.24
C SER A 11 -22.01 -12.60 5.96
N HIS A 12 -20.92 -11.83 5.94
CA HIS A 12 -19.59 -12.37 5.77
C HIS A 12 -19.28 -13.14 7.06
N THR A 13 -19.54 -14.45 7.06
CA THR A 13 -18.84 -15.35 7.96
C THR A 13 -17.36 -15.14 7.65
N SER A 14 -16.60 -14.74 8.67
CA SER A 14 -15.15 -14.62 8.56
C SER A 14 -14.65 -15.94 7.96
N SER A 15 -14.02 -15.90 6.80
CA SER A 15 -13.47 -17.12 6.20
C SER A 15 -12.52 -17.73 7.22
N ALA A 16 -12.53 -19.06 7.37
CA ALA A 16 -11.56 -19.75 8.23
C ALA A 16 -10.10 -19.33 7.93
N ALA A 17 -9.81 -18.89 6.70
CA ALA A 17 -8.51 -18.33 6.33
C ALA A 17 -8.21 -16.96 6.97
N ILE A 18 -9.22 -16.08 7.09
CA ILE A 18 -9.10 -14.79 7.78
C ILE A 18 -8.87 -15.00 9.27
N GLU A 19 -9.59 -15.96 9.88
CA GLU A 19 -9.40 -16.32 11.29
C GLU A 19 -8.04 -16.96 11.57
N LYS A 20 -7.56 -17.81 10.65
CA LYS A 20 -6.25 -18.47 10.74
C LYS A 20 -5.08 -17.52 10.54
N GLY A 21 -5.30 -16.36 9.91
CA GLY A 21 -4.28 -15.35 9.67
C GLY A 21 -3.09 -15.86 8.83
N VAL A 22 -1.93 -15.22 9.00
CA VAL A 22 -0.68 -15.63 8.32
C VAL A 22 -0.09 -16.85 9.03
N PRO A 23 0.00 -18.03 8.37
CA PRO A 23 0.42 -19.27 9.03
C PRO A 23 1.85 -19.24 9.57
N ASP A 24 2.77 -18.59 8.83
CA ASP A 24 4.15 -18.37 9.25
C ASP A 24 4.52 -16.89 9.08
N ARG A 25 4.25 -16.12 10.12
CA ARG A 25 4.55 -14.68 10.15
C ARG A 25 6.05 -14.41 10.08
N ALA A 26 6.89 -15.29 10.64
CA ALA A 26 8.34 -15.11 10.63
C ALA A 26 8.92 -15.30 9.23
N ALA A 27 8.47 -16.33 8.50
CA ALA A 27 8.86 -16.54 7.11
C ALA A 27 8.38 -15.39 6.21
N LEU A 28 7.15 -14.88 6.42
CA LEU A 28 6.66 -13.72 5.68
C LEU A 28 7.53 -12.47 5.93
N ILE A 29 7.84 -12.16 7.19
CA ILE A 29 8.71 -11.02 7.52
C ILE A 29 10.08 -11.20 6.87
N ARG A 30 10.70 -12.39 6.98
CA ARG A 30 11.97 -12.67 6.30
C ARG A 30 11.85 -12.44 4.81
N PHE A 31 10.82 -12.99 4.17
CA PHE A 31 10.59 -12.82 2.74
C PHE A 31 10.49 -11.34 2.34
N LEU A 32 9.76 -10.52 3.10
CA LEU A 32 9.60 -9.08 2.85
C LEU A 32 10.91 -8.32 3.06
N VAL A 33 11.63 -8.58 4.15
CA VAL A 33 12.91 -7.92 4.44
C VAL A 33 13.95 -8.18 3.34
N HIS A 34 13.98 -9.37 2.76
CA HIS A 34 14.87 -9.74 1.64
C HIS A 34 14.43 -9.16 0.28
N ARG A 35 13.45 -8.26 0.23
CA ARG A 35 13.15 -7.45 -0.96
C ARG A 35 14.01 -6.20 -1.05
N GLN A 36 14.65 -5.82 0.05
CA GLN A 36 15.61 -4.72 0.12
C GLN A 36 17.00 -5.21 -0.30
N PHE A 37 17.69 -4.46 -1.15
CA PHE A 37 19.06 -4.75 -1.53
C PHE A 37 19.82 -3.46 -1.82
N ASN A 38 21.16 -3.52 -1.67
CA ASN A 38 22.01 -2.40 -2.01
C ASN A 38 21.88 -2.08 -3.51
N TYR A 39 21.48 -0.85 -3.83
CA TYR A 39 21.28 -0.41 -5.20
C TYR A 39 22.63 -0.11 -5.85
N LEU A 40 22.93 -0.80 -6.95
CA LEU A 40 24.19 -0.67 -7.68
C LEU A 40 23.93 -0.02 -9.04
N ALA A 41 23.88 1.32 -9.07
CA ALA A 41 23.55 2.13 -10.26
C ALA A 41 24.40 1.75 -11.50
N GLN A 42 25.71 1.59 -11.32
CA GLN A 42 26.64 1.25 -12.41
C GLN A 42 26.37 -0.11 -13.07
N LYS A 43 25.75 -1.06 -12.35
CA LYS A 43 25.43 -2.40 -12.88
C LYS A 43 24.08 -2.41 -13.58
N GLU A 44 23.08 -1.70 -13.05
CA GLU A 44 21.77 -1.62 -13.71
C GLU A 44 21.80 -0.81 -15.02
N GLU A 45 22.64 0.23 -15.11
CA GLU A 45 22.86 1.00 -16.34
C GLU A 45 23.56 0.17 -17.42
N ALA A 46 24.60 -0.60 -17.06
CA ALA A 46 25.29 -1.51 -17.99
C ALA A 46 24.37 -2.63 -18.54
N ASP A 47 23.46 -3.14 -17.69
CA ASP A 47 22.47 -4.16 -18.07
C ASP A 47 21.22 -3.59 -18.79
N SER A 48 21.15 -2.27 -19.02
CA SER A 48 20.02 -1.63 -19.71
C SER A 48 20.14 -1.65 -21.23
N GLU A 49 21.32 -1.96 -21.79
CA GLU A 49 21.53 -2.10 -23.24
C GLU A 49 20.90 -3.38 -23.82
N SER A 50 20.47 -4.32 -22.97
CA SER A 50 19.76 -5.54 -23.36
C SER A 50 18.30 -5.45 -22.89
N ASP A 51 17.41 -5.03 -23.78
CA ASP A 51 15.95 -4.91 -23.58
C ASP A 51 15.25 -6.23 -23.13
N ASN A 52 15.97 -7.35 -23.10
CA ASN A 52 15.40 -8.67 -22.90
C ASN A 52 15.58 -9.28 -21.49
N GLN A 53 16.30 -8.65 -20.54
CA GLN A 53 16.60 -9.30 -19.26
C GLN A 53 16.46 -8.39 -18.03
N ASN A 54 15.48 -8.72 -17.18
CA ASN A 54 15.22 -8.06 -15.89
C ASN A 54 15.86 -8.86 -14.75
N PHE A 55 17.16 -9.11 -14.82
CA PHE A 55 17.96 -9.77 -13.79
C PHE A 55 19.11 -8.84 -13.39
N ILE A 56 19.63 -9.03 -12.18
CA ILE A 56 20.87 -8.38 -11.72
C ILE A 56 21.86 -9.52 -11.45
N GLU A 57 22.93 -9.59 -12.24
CA GLU A 57 24.09 -10.43 -11.90
C GLU A 57 25.17 -9.53 -11.28
N THR A 58 25.34 -9.61 -9.96
CA THR A 58 26.44 -8.91 -9.29
C THR A 58 27.64 -9.85 -9.24
N GLU A 59 28.76 -9.48 -9.86
CA GLU A 59 30.03 -10.19 -9.62
C GLU A 59 30.33 -10.24 -8.11
N LEU A 60 30.49 -11.46 -7.57
CA LEU A 60 30.74 -11.70 -6.14
C LEU A 60 31.94 -10.92 -5.60
N GLY A 61 32.93 -10.59 -6.45
CA GLY A 61 34.17 -9.91 -6.06
C GLY A 61 34.03 -8.42 -5.72
N GLY A 62 32.87 -7.79 -5.97
CA GLY A 62 32.64 -6.36 -5.71
C GLY A 62 31.90 -6.04 -4.39
N LEU A 63 31.59 -7.04 -3.57
CA LEU A 63 30.85 -6.84 -2.32
C LEU A 63 31.80 -6.43 -1.19
N SER A 64 31.76 -5.15 -0.80
CA SER A 64 32.45 -4.66 0.40
C SER A 64 31.45 -4.39 1.52
N LEU A 65 31.78 -4.83 2.74
CA LEU A 65 31.07 -4.51 3.98
C LEU A 65 31.47 -3.14 4.54
N GLU A 66 32.56 -2.55 4.04
CA GLU A 66 33.18 -1.34 4.59
C GLU A 66 32.47 -0.06 4.14
N ASN A 67 31.85 -0.10 2.96
CA ASN A 67 31.06 1.01 2.43
C ASN A 67 29.59 0.75 2.80
N GLY A 68 29.03 1.57 3.70
CA GLY A 68 27.61 1.50 4.03
C GLY A 68 26.71 1.56 2.79
N CYS A 69 25.46 1.14 2.94
CA CYS A 69 24.50 1.15 1.85
C CYS A 69 23.96 2.57 1.63
N SER A 70 24.41 3.24 0.55
CA SER A 70 23.99 4.62 0.24
C SER A 70 22.57 4.70 -0.32
N HIS A 71 22.16 3.69 -1.09
CA HIS A 71 20.84 3.60 -1.72
C HIS A 71 20.32 2.16 -1.60
N VAL A 72 19.08 1.98 -1.16
CA VAL A 72 18.42 0.67 -1.10
C VAL A 72 17.27 0.62 -2.10
N GLY A 73 17.40 -0.27 -3.08
CA GLY A 73 16.35 -0.60 -4.05
C GLY A 73 15.46 -1.73 -3.52
N TRP A 74 14.28 -1.86 -4.12
CA TRP A 74 13.28 -2.86 -3.72
C TRP A 74 12.76 -3.63 -4.93
N ASN A 75 12.54 -4.94 -4.77
CA ASN A 75 11.91 -5.78 -5.80
C ASN A 75 10.66 -6.48 -5.27
N GLY A 76 9.88 -7.09 -6.17
CA GLY A 76 8.71 -7.89 -5.80
C GLY A 76 9.03 -9.37 -5.57
N ARG A 77 10.14 -9.83 -6.15
CA ARG A 77 10.64 -11.20 -6.05
C ARG A 77 12.14 -11.23 -6.29
N TRP A 78 12.75 -12.31 -5.83
CA TRP A 78 14.19 -12.56 -5.93
C TRP A 78 14.70 -12.41 -7.37
N ASN A 79 15.92 -11.89 -7.49
CA ASN A 79 16.66 -11.74 -8.75
C ASN A 79 15.94 -10.83 -9.78
N LYS A 80 15.22 -9.80 -9.32
CA LYS A 80 14.64 -8.76 -10.19
C LYS A 80 15.22 -7.38 -9.87
N LYS A 81 15.27 -6.54 -10.90
CA LYS A 81 15.72 -5.14 -10.81
C LYS A 81 14.88 -4.36 -9.82
N ALA A 82 15.43 -3.25 -9.34
CA ALA A 82 14.71 -2.37 -8.42
C ALA A 82 13.50 -1.73 -9.13
N ASP A 83 12.43 -1.52 -8.37
CA ASP A 83 11.23 -0.85 -8.86
C ASP A 83 10.61 -0.01 -7.72
N THR A 84 10.37 1.26 -8.01
CA THR A 84 9.80 2.27 -7.09
C THR A 84 8.57 1.75 -6.37
N CYS A 85 7.66 1.03 -7.04
CA CYS A 85 6.41 0.62 -6.43
C CYS A 85 6.61 -0.38 -5.27
N TYR A 86 7.69 -1.16 -5.27
CA TYR A 86 7.97 -2.12 -4.20
C TYR A 86 8.49 -1.45 -2.92
N CYS A 87 9.02 -0.22 -3.02
CA CYS A 87 9.28 0.59 -1.82
C CYS A 87 8.00 0.76 -1.00
N TRP A 88 6.86 0.98 -1.67
CA TRP A 88 5.56 1.03 -1.01
C TRP A 88 5.02 -0.35 -0.66
N TRP A 89 4.89 -1.26 -1.63
CA TRP A 89 4.19 -2.54 -1.40
C TRP A 89 4.80 -3.34 -0.24
N VAL A 90 6.12 -3.34 -0.12
CA VAL A 90 6.80 -4.11 0.92
C VAL A 90 6.84 -3.34 2.24
N ALA A 91 7.19 -2.05 2.24
CA ALA A 91 7.24 -1.25 3.47
C ALA A 91 5.84 -1.06 4.09
N GLY A 92 4.82 -0.81 3.27
CA GLY A 92 3.43 -0.76 3.68
C GLY A 92 2.95 -2.07 4.30
N THR A 93 3.30 -3.22 3.68
CA THR A 93 2.99 -4.54 4.24
C THR A 93 3.69 -4.75 5.59
N LEU A 94 4.99 -4.41 5.69
CA LEU A 94 5.75 -4.48 6.94
C LEU A 94 5.13 -3.61 8.03
N SER A 95 4.63 -2.42 7.68
CA SER A 95 3.90 -1.53 8.58
C SER A 95 2.59 -2.17 9.06
N MET A 96 1.76 -2.68 8.16
CA MET A 96 0.50 -3.36 8.49
C MET A 96 0.67 -4.55 9.43
N ILE A 97 1.80 -5.27 9.33
CA ILE A 97 2.10 -6.40 10.21
C ILE A 97 2.93 -6.02 11.44
N ASN A 98 3.10 -4.74 11.79
CA ASN A 98 3.89 -4.28 12.96
C ASN A 98 5.38 -4.70 12.93
N SER A 99 6.00 -4.69 11.75
CA SER A 99 7.41 -5.02 11.53
C SER A 99 8.17 -3.93 10.77
N PHE A 100 7.72 -2.68 10.89
CA PHE A 100 8.29 -1.54 10.16
C PHE A 100 9.74 -1.22 10.55
N HIS A 101 10.17 -1.59 11.76
CA HIS A 101 11.55 -1.44 12.23
C HIS A 101 12.60 -2.15 11.35
N ALA A 102 12.18 -3.10 10.50
CA ALA A 102 13.06 -3.81 9.58
C ALA A 102 13.28 -3.09 8.22
N VAL A 103 12.69 -1.90 8.04
CA VAL A 103 12.84 -1.08 6.84
C VAL A 103 14.11 -0.22 6.95
N ASN A 104 14.96 -0.27 5.93
CA ASN A 104 16.14 0.59 5.80
C ASN A 104 15.73 1.97 5.29
N ILE A 105 15.15 2.79 6.17
CA ILE A 105 14.51 4.06 5.81
C ILE A 105 15.46 5.05 5.11
N PRO A 106 16.59 5.50 5.70
CA PRO A 106 17.42 6.53 5.08
C PRO A 106 17.92 6.20 3.66
N PRO A 107 18.49 5.01 3.39
CA PRO A 107 18.94 4.69 2.04
C PRO A 107 17.79 4.35 1.08
N SER A 108 16.63 3.91 1.56
CA SER A 108 15.44 3.74 0.70
C SER A 108 14.87 5.09 0.26
N ARG A 109 14.85 6.08 1.18
CA ARG A 109 14.50 7.47 0.86
C ARG A 109 15.48 8.07 -0.15
N ALA A 110 16.79 7.87 0.05
CA ALA A 110 17.80 8.32 -0.89
C ALA A 110 17.61 7.70 -2.28
N TYR A 111 17.28 6.41 -2.37
CA TYR A 111 16.93 5.75 -3.64
C TYR A 111 15.74 6.44 -4.33
N LEU A 112 14.64 6.67 -3.62
CA LEU A 112 13.46 7.32 -4.21
C LEU A 112 13.77 8.73 -4.74
N LEU A 113 14.43 9.57 -3.93
CA LEU A 113 14.64 10.99 -4.27
C LEU A 113 15.80 11.22 -5.24
N SER A 114 16.87 10.43 -5.15
CA SER A 114 18.07 10.66 -5.97
C SER A 114 18.10 9.83 -7.25
N ILE A 115 17.39 8.70 -7.30
CA ILE A 115 17.47 7.74 -8.41
C ILE A 115 16.19 7.72 -9.23
N THR A 116 15.02 7.66 -8.60
CA THR A 116 13.76 7.44 -9.32
C THR A 116 12.88 8.67 -9.47
N GLN A 117 13.14 9.74 -8.73
CA GLN A 117 12.48 11.03 -8.95
C GLN A 117 12.96 11.67 -10.26
N HIS A 118 12.01 12.10 -11.09
CA HIS A 118 12.32 12.69 -12.38
C HIS A 118 12.42 14.23 -12.29
N HIS A 119 13.29 14.82 -13.10
CA HIS A 119 13.56 16.27 -13.10
C HIS A 119 12.35 17.14 -13.53
N ILE A 120 11.35 16.55 -14.20
CA ILE A 120 10.08 17.23 -14.57
C ILE A 120 8.99 17.07 -13.50
N GLY A 121 9.30 16.40 -12.39
CA GLY A 121 8.34 15.96 -11.39
C GLY A 121 7.86 14.52 -11.61
N GLY A 122 7.35 13.93 -10.53
CA GLY A 122 6.94 12.52 -10.49
C GLY A 122 8.10 11.56 -10.24
N PHE A 123 7.76 10.28 -10.16
CA PHE A 123 8.71 9.18 -9.99
C PHE A 123 8.53 8.17 -11.14
N SER A 124 9.66 7.64 -11.58
CA SER A 124 9.76 6.59 -12.59
C SER A 124 9.79 5.21 -11.93
N LYS A 125 9.54 4.17 -12.72
CA LYS A 125 9.68 2.78 -12.27
C LYS A 125 11.12 2.46 -11.82
N TYR A 126 12.09 2.83 -12.63
CA TYR A 126 13.52 2.55 -12.48
C TYR A 126 14.34 3.80 -12.86
N ALA A 127 15.64 3.79 -12.58
CA ALA A 127 16.57 4.89 -12.87
C ALA A 127 16.54 5.30 -14.35
N GLY A 128 16.43 6.60 -14.63
CA GLY A 128 16.40 7.13 -16.00
C GLY A 128 15.11 6.84 -16.79
N GLY A 129 14.14 6.11 -16.23
CA GLY A 129 12.84 5.91 -16.87
C GLY A 129 12.01 7.20 -16.89
N HIS A 130 10.91 7.20 -17.67
CA HIS A 130 9.93 8.27 -17.63
C HIS A 130 9.00 8.16 -16.40
N PRO A 131 8.59 9.29 -15.80
CA PRO A 131 7.68 9.28 -14.67
C PRO A 131 6.26 8.95 -15.14
N ASP A 132 5.51 8.25 -14.28
CA ASP A 132 4.09 7.98 -14.51
C ASP A 132 3.27 8.15 -13.23
N LEU A 133 1.95 8.25 -13.36
CA LEU A 133 1.06 8.51 -12.22
C LEU A 133 1.13 7.42 -11.14
N TYR A 134 1.34 6.16 -11.54
CA TYR A 134 1.33 5.03 -10.63
C TYR A 134 2.58 5.02 -9.76
N HIS A 135 3.77 5.06 -10.36
CA HIS A 135 5.03 5.12 -9.61
C HIS A 135 5.19 6.45 -8.88
N SER A 136 4.68 7.55 -9.43
CA SER A 136 4.68 8.84 -8.73
C SER A 136 3.87 8.79 -7.44
N TYR A 137 2.66 8.22 -7.49
CA TYR A 137 1.82 8.09 -6.31
C TYR A 137 2.44 7.14 -5.28
N LEU A 138 2.93 5.98 -5.72
CA LEU A 138 3.50 4.98 -4.81
C LEU A 138 4.87 5.38 -4.25
N GLY A 139 5.66 6.18 -4.97
CA GLY A 139 6.87 6.80 -4.46
C GLY A 139 6.55 7.76 -3.31
N LEU A 140 5.55 8.64 -3.48
CA LEU A 140 5.07 9.50 -2.41
C LEU A 140 4.47 8.73 -1.23
N ALA A 141 3.69 7.67 -1.50
CA ALA A 141 3.15 6.80 -0.45
C ALA A 141 4.25 6.14 0.37
N ALA A 142 5.30 5.64 -0.29
CA ALA A 142 6.47 5.07 0.38
C ALA A 142 7.17 6.10 1.27
N LEU A 143 7.42 7.31 0.76
CA LEU A 143 8.02 8.41 1.53
C LEU A 143 7.17 8.78 2.75
N ALA A 144 5.85 8.92 2.58
CA ALA A 144 4.95 9.26 3.68
C ALA A 144 4.96 8.19 4.78
N VAL A 145 5.03 6.91 4.41
CA VAL A 145 5.11 5.80 5.36
C VAL A 145 6.47 5.71 6.04
N MET A 146 7.52 6.15 5.36
CA MET A 146 8.86 6.32 5.93
C MET A 146 8.98 7.55 6.85
N GLY A 147 7.92 8.34 7.01
CA GLY A 147 7.86 9.48 7.93
C GLY A 147 8.45 10.77 7.37
N ASP A 148 8.40 10.98 6.06
CA ASP A 148 8.82 12.23 5.45
C ASP A 148 7.92 13.41 5.92
N GLU A 149 8.53 14.42 6.54
CA GLU A 149 7.83 15.50 7.26
C GLU A 149 7.02 16.43 6.33
N ASP A 150 7.40 16.51 5.06
CA ASP A 150 6.71 17.32 4.05
C ASP A 150 5.41 16.65 3.55
N LEU A 151 5.16 15.41 3.97
CA LEU A 151 4.01 14.61 3.55
C LEU A 151 3.00 14.43 4.68
N LYS A 152 1.74 14.26 4.29
CA LYS A 152 0.66 14.00 5.24
C LYS A 152 0.80 12.62 5.85
N ASP A 153 0.32 12.48 7.08
CA ASP A 153 0.11 11.16 7.68
C ASP A 153 -0.64 10.22 6.74
N PHE A 154 -0.17 8.99 6.67
CA PHE A 154 -0.60 8.02 5.68
C PHE A 154 -1.25 6.81 6.34
N ASP A 155 -2.38 6.37 5.79
CA ASP A 155 -3.02 5.11 6.15
C ASP A 155 -2.53 3.99 5.22
N VAL A 156 -1.84 3.02 5.81
CA VAL A 156 -1.24 1.93 5.04
C VAL A 156 -2.26 0.93 4.51
N GLY A 157 -3.38 0.74 5.20
CA GLY A 157 -4.40 -0.25 4.84
C GLY A 157 -5.22 0.18 3.62
N LEU A 158 -5.51 1.48 3.52
CA LEU A 158 -6.24 2.07 2.39
C LEU A 158 -5.33 2.72 1.35
N CYS A 159 -4.02 2.77 1.59
CA CYS A 159 -3.06 3.45 0.72
C CYS A 159 -3.50 4.88 0.39
N CYS A 160 -3.83 5.68 1.40
CA CYS A 160 -4.22 7.08 1.22
C CYS A 160 -3.90 7.91 2.48
N SER A 161 -3.96 9.25 2.38
CA SER A 161 -3.76 10.10 3.56
C SER A 161 -4.81 9.85 4.65
N ARG A 162 -4.44 10.01 5.92
CA ARG A 162 -5.38 9.89 7.05
C ARG A 162 -6.53 10.92 6.97
N ASP A 163 -6.29 12.07 6.34
CA ASP A 163 -7.34 13.04 6.01
C ASP A 163 -8.41 12.45 5.08
N THR A 164 -7.99 11.71 4.06
CA THR A 164 -8.89 11.03 3.12
C THR A 164 -9.69 9.95 3.84
N LEU A 165 -9.01 9.12 4.66
CA LEU A 165 -9.67 8.10 5.49
C LEU A 165 -10.75 8.74 6.38
N ARG A 166 -10.42 9.83 7.09
CA ARG A 166 -11.38 10.54 7.96
C ARG A 166 -12.62 11.00 7.19
N LYS A 167 -12.45 11.51 5.98
CA LYS A 167 -13.58 11.93 5.13
C LYS A 167 -14.46 10.75 4.73
N ILE A 168 -13.84 9.61 4.39
CA ILE A 168 -14.55 8.37 4.05
C ILE A 168 -15.36 7.87 5.25
N GLU A 169 -14.76 7.86 6.45
CA GLU A 169 -15.44 7.45 7.69
C GLU A 169 -16.63 8.35 8.02
N LEU A 170 -16.46 9.68 7.92
CA LEU A 170 -17.55 10.64 8.15
C LEU A 170 -18.69 10.45 7.15
N ALA A 171 -18.37 10.30 5.86
CA ALA A 171 -19.36 10.05 4.82
C ALA A 171 -20.12 8.74 5.07
N ARG A 172 -19.40 7.66 5.40
CA ARG A 172 -19.99 6.36 5.74
C ARG A 172 -20.90 6.46 6.97
N GLY A 173 -20.44 7.13 8.03
CA GLY A 173 -21.23 7.32 9.25
C GLY A 173 -22.52 8.12 8.99
N GLY A 174 -22.44 9.15 8.16
CA GLY A 174 -23.63 9.91 7.72
C GLY A 174 -24.62 9.05 6.93
N LEU A 175 -24.13 8.25 5.99
CA LEU A 175 -24.96 7.37 5.17
C LEU A 175 -25.67 6.31 6.03
N LEU A 176 -24.96 5.68 6.97
CA LEU A 176 -25.52 4.66 7.86
C LEU A 176 -26.59 5.23 8.80
N ARG A 177 -26.39 6.44 9.34
CA ARG A 177 -27.42 7.12 10.13
C ARG A 177 -28.69 7.38 9.33
N ARG A 178 -28.55 7.91 8.11
CA ARG A 178 -29.69 8.16 7.21
C ARG A 178 -30.44 6.86 6.90
N TYR A 179 -29.71 5.77 6.66
CA TYR A 179 -30.32 4.47 6.36
C TYR A 179 -31.10 3.91 7.55
N ALA A 180 -30.54 3.98 8.76
CA ALA A 180 -31.22 3.57 10.00
C ALA A 180 -32.47 4.40 10.28
N GLU A 181 -32.43 5.71 9.98
CA GLU A 181 -33.61 6.58 10.04
C GLU A 181 -34.67 6.13 9.02
N THR A 182 -34.33 5.97 7.75
CA THR A 182 -35.32 5.59 6.72
C THR A 182 -35.95 4.22 6.95
N ASP A 183 -35.17 3.22 7.37
CA ASP A 183 -35.68 1.88 7.68
C ASP A 183 -36.53 1.90 8.96
N GLY A 184 -36.11 2.66 9.98
CA GLY A 184 -36.88 2.85 11.21
C GLY A 184 -38.22 3.57 10.98
N TRP A 185 -38.27 4.52 10.04
CA TRP A 185 -39.52 5.17 9.62
C TRP A 185 -40.43 4.20 8.84
N ALA A 186 -39.87 3.39 7.94
CA ALA A 186 -40.63 2.40 7.18
C ALA A 186 -41.18 1.26 8.06
N GLU A 187 -40.42 0.83 9.06
CA GLU A 187 -40.83 -0.18 10.02
C GLU A 187 -41.88 0.35 11.00
N ARG A 188 -41.72 1.59 11.49
CA ARG A 188 -42.72 2.27 12.32
C ARG A 188 -44.04 2.47 11.57
N GLY A 189 -44.01 2.96 10.33
CA GLY A 189 -45.21 3.15 9.52
C GLY A 189 -45.95 1.84 9.21
N ARG A 190 -45.22 0.74 8.98
CA ARG A 190 -45.85 -0.59 8.83
C ARG A 190 -46.51 -1.06 10.13
N LYS A 191 -45.89 -0.82 11.28
CA LYS A 191 -46.44 -1.22 12.58
C LYS A 191 -47.73 -0.44 12.89
N GLU A 192 -47.69 0.88 12.71
CA GLU A 192 -48.86 1.77 12.90
C GLU A 192 -50.03 1.39 11.97
N PHE A 193 -49.75 1.05 10.71
CA PHE A 193 -50.76 0.57 9.76
C PHE A 193 -51.47 -0.71 10.24
N TRP A 194 -50.70 -1.73 10.69
CA TRP A 194 -51.28 -2.98 11.16
C TRP A 194 -52.01 -2.85 12.51
N GLU A 195 -51.52 -2.00 13.41
CA GLU A 195 -52.21 -1.66 14.67
C GLU A 195 -53.55 -0.95 14.40
N ALA A 196 -53.60 -0.01 13.45
CA ALA A 196 -54.83 0.67 13.05
C ALA A 196 -55.88 -0.29 12.46
N ILE A 197 -55.45 -1.28 11.67
CA ILE A 197 -56.35 -2.32 11.12
C ILE A 197 -56.91 -3.24 12.22
N GLN A 198 -56.12 -3.54 13.26
CA GLN A 198 -56.55 -4.39 14.36
C GLN A 198 -57.53 -3.69 15.31
N ALA A 199 -57.41 -2.37 15.47
CA ALA A 199 -58.29 -1.57 16.34
C ALA A 199 -59.71 -1.34 15.78
N GLN A 200 -59.98 -1.70 14.53
CA GLN A 200 -61.30 -1.58 13.88
C GLN A 200 -62.14 -2.88 13.90
N ARG A 201 -61.70 -3.90 14.65
CA ARG A 201 -62.45 -5.14 14.90
C ARG A 201 -62.91 -5.20 16.34
#